data_AF-A0A7S1YYF3-F1
#
_entry.id   AF-A0A7S1YYF3-F1
#
_cell.length_a   1.000
_cell.length_b   1.000
_cell.length_c   1.000
_cell.angle_alpha   90.00
_cell.angle_beta   90.00
_cell.angle_gamma   90.00
#
_symmetry.space_group_name_H-M   'P 1'
#
loop_
_entity.id
_entity.type
_entity.pdbx_description
1 polymer ?
#
loop_
_entity_poly.entity_id
_entity_poly.type
_entity_poly.pdbx_seq_one_letter_code
_entity_poly.pdbx_strand_id
1 'polypeptide(L)'
;PHRNPVVNGVSLVFHDERTSEKLGFVLLRNGLDRHPSQGGGGGSEGIKEGAGTPPPLRSSLIGMLVNERRRGEGLANLFVAIWLRTCLVSGACPAAERINKPLISLVLSRFGFVPGEGAVLVEVSPYGGSDDEAGGERGDGDGGGGFSFGARRSSPLPPPPP
;
A
#
# COMPACT_ATOMS: atom_id res chain seq x y z
N PRO A 1 -1.45 0.35 18.14
CA PRO A 1 -2.01 -0.91 17.60
C PRO A 1 -0.97 -1.78 16.86
N HIS A 2 -0.50 -2.85 17.51
CA HIS A 2 0.32 -3.88 16.87
C HIS A 2 -0.53 -4.65 15.85
N ARG A 3 -0.33 -4.38 14.55
CA ARG A 3 -0.90 -5.21 13.48
C ARG A 3 -0.09 -6.51 13.41
N ASN A 4 -0.43 -7.46 14.28
CA ASN A 4 -0.01 -8.84 14.10
C ASN A 4 -0.77 -9.38 12.87
N PRO A 5 -0.10 -9.79 11.78
CA PRO A 5 -0.82 -10.25 10.61
C PRO A 5 -1.33 -11.67 10.86
N VAL A 6 -2.51 -11.78 11.47
CA VAL A 6 -3.05 -13.03 12.02
C VAL A 6 -3.25 -14.13 10.96
N VAL A 7 -3.28 -13.82 9.65
CA VAL A 7 -3.32 -14.83 8.58
C VAL A 7 -2.63 -14.30 7.30
N ASN A 8 -1.63 -15.04 6.76
CA ASN A 8 -0.90 -14.76 5.51
C ASN A 8 -0.13 -13.44 5.41
N GLY A 9 0.40 -12.97 6.55
CA GLY A 9 1.34 -11.85 6.59
C GLY A 9 2.73 -12.24 6.16
N VAL A 10 3.33 -11.50 5.23
CA VAL A 10 4.75 -11.57 4.91
C VAL A 10 5.42 -10.28 5.38
N SER A 11 6.53 -10.39 6.10
CA SER A 11 7.36 -9.24 6.47
C SER A 11 8.66 -9.29 5.68
N LEU A 12 8.89 -8.28 4.84
CA LEU A 12 10.20 -8.06 4.22
C LEU A 12 11.03 -7.19 5.16
N VAL A 13 12.16 -7.70 5.65
CA VAL A 13 13.06 -6.97 6.55
C VAL A 13 14.33 -6.63 5.78
N PHE A 14 14.75 -5.37 5.86
CA PHE A 14 15.91 -4.86 5.16
C PHE A 14 17.03 -4.60 6.15
N HIS A 15 18.22 -5.10 5.83
CA HIS A 15 19.43 -4.93 6.62
C HIS A 15 20.50 -4.24 5.77
N ASP A 16 21.33 -3.45 6.44
CA ASP A 16 22.57 -2.95 5.87
C ASP A 16 23.55 -4.12 5.72
N GLU A 17 24.08 -4.33 4.53
CA GLU A 17 24.97 -5.47 4.24
C GLU A 17 26.28 -5.41 5.04
N ARG A 18 26.79 -4.20 5.31
CA ARG A 18 28.07 -4.01 5.98
C ARG A 18 27.95 -4.14 7.49
N THR A 19 26.90 -3.56 8.07
CA THR A 19 26.75 -3.48 9.52
C THR A 19 25.74 -4.49 10.08
N SER A 20 24.99 -5.16 9.22
CA SER A 20 23.81 -5.97 9.59
C SER A 20 22.71 -5.19 10.33
N GLU A 21 22.81 -3.86 10.40
CA GLU A 21 21.82 -3.02 11.07
C GLU A 21 20.49 -3.07 10.33
N LYS A 22 19.38 -3.16 11.07
CA LYS A 22 18.04 -3.14 10.51
C LYS A 22 17.71 -1.74 9.97
N LEU A 23 17.55 -1.65 8.65
CA LEU A 23 17.14 -0.43 7.94
C LEU A 23 15.63 -0.19 8.03
N GLY A 24 14.85 -1.27 8.09
CA GLY A 24 13.40 -1.17 8.17
C GLY A 24 12.69 -2.45 7.78
N PHE A 25 11.37 -2.35 7.61
CA PHE A 25 10.56 -3.46 7.13
C PHE A 25 9.30 -3.01 6.40
N VAL A 26 8.77 -3.90 5.58
CA VAL A 26 7.46 -3.79 4.93
C VAL A 26 6.59 -4.96 5.34
N LEU A 27 5.36 -4.67 5.76
CA LEU A 27 4.34 -5.66 6.07
C LEU A 27 3.40 -5.81 4.88
N LEU A 28 3.30 -7.04 4.40
CA LEU A 28 2.50 -7.43 3.25
C LEU A 28 1.45 -8.44 3.69
N ARG A 29 0.28 -8.41 3.05
CA ARG A 29 -0.74 -9.43 3.13
C ARG A 29 -0.96 -10.00 1.75
N ASN A 30 -0.74 -11.29 1.61
CA ASN A 30 -0.97 -11.97 0.34
C ASN A 30 -2.30 -12.73 0.39
N GLY A 31 -3.06 -12.63 -0.69
CA GLY A 31 -4.34 -13.30 -0.83
C GLY A 31 -4.55 -13.76 -2.25
N LEU A 32 -5.36 -14.80 -2.42
CA LEU A 32 -5.97 -15.10 -3.71
C LEU A 32 -7.26 -14.28 -3.74
N ASP A 33 -7.43 -13.42 -4.74
CA ASP A 33 -8.73 -12.80 -4.99
C ASP A 33 -9.66 -13.92 -5.49
N ARG A 34 -10.31 -14.60 -4.55
CA ARG A 34 -11.50 -15.37 -4.86
C ARG A 34 -12.52 -14.33 -5.27
N HIS A 35 -12.76 -14.23 -6.58
CA HIS A 35 -13.86 -13.45 -7.12
C HIS A 35 -15.07 -13.68 -6.19
N PRO A 36 -15.70 -12.64 -5.62
CA PRO A 36 -16.99 -12.82 -5.02
C PRO A 36 -17.90 -13.21 -6.19
N SER A 37 -18.04 -14.50 -6.41
CA SER A 37 -19.17 -15.04 -7.14
C SER A 37 -20.39 -14.52 -6.40
N GLN A 38 -21.07 -13.54 -7.00
CA GLN A 38 -22.49 -13.30 -6.78
C GLN A 38 -23.18 -14.64 -6.55
N GLY A 39 -23.85 -14.82 -5.41
CA GLY A 39 -24.42 -16.12 -5.11
C GLY A 39 -25.20 -16.24 -3.80
N GLY A 40 -25.84 -15.16 -3.34
CA GLY A 40 -27.01 -15.29 -2.48
C GLY A 40 -28.26 -15.14 -3.34
N GLY A 41 -28.87 -16.26 -3.75
CA GLY A 41 -30.27 -16.32 -4.22
C GLY A 41 -30.51 -16.75 -5.67
N GLY A 42 -30.78 -18.05 -5.86
CA GLY A 42 -31.86 -18.61 -6.72
C GLY A 42 -31.81 -18.42 -8.24
N GLY A 43 -31.75 -19.54 -8.98
CA GLY A 43 -32.27 -19.60 -10.35
C GLY A 43 -31.38 -20.34 -11.35
N SER A 44 -31.92 -21.45 -11.84
CA SER A 44 -31.44 -22.32 -12.91
C SER A 44 -30.75 -21.68 -14.12
N GLU A 45 -29.78 -22.47 -14.62
CA GLU A 45 -29.39 -22.68 -16.01
C GLU A 45 -28.54 -21.63 -16.74
N GLY A 46 -27.25 -21.96 -16.82
CA GLY A 46 -26.66 -22.23 -18.12
C GLY A 46 -25.74 -21.16 -18.70
N ILE A 47 -24.52 -21.01 -18.16
CA ILE A 47 -23.40 -20.44 -18.94
C ILE A 47 -22.10 -21.23 -18.69
N LYS A 48 -21.78 -22.02 -19.71
CA LYS A 48 -20.50 -22.59 -20.17
C LYS A 48 -19.26 -22.32 -19.29
N GLU A 49 -18.70 -23.43 -18.80
CA GLU A 49 -17.31 -23.58 -18.37
C GLU A 49 -16.36 -23.05 -19.44
N GLY A 50 -15.75 -21.90 -19.16
CA GLY A 50 -14.68 -21.32 -19.96
C GLY A 50 -13.40 -21.21 -19.13
N ALA A 51 -12.48 -22.16 -19.33
CA ALA A 51 -11.04 -22.07 -19.10
C ALA A 51 -10.53 -21.33 -17.83
N GLY A 52 -10.57 -22.02 -16.68
CA GLY A 52 -9.40 -22.34 -15.83
C GLY A 52 -8.30 -21.31 -15.51
N THR A 53 -8.49 -20.00 -15.58
CA THR A 53 -7.45 -19.07 -15.09
C THR A 53 -7.43 -19.07 -13.55
N PRO A 54 -6.28 -19.36 -12.92
CA PRO A 54 -6.16 -19.29 -11.47
C PRO A 54 -6.49 -17.86 -10.98
N PRO A 55 -7.13 -17.72 -9.81
CA PRO A 55 -7.48 -16.41 -9.27
C PRO A 55 -6.24 -15.52 -9.16
N PRO A 56 -6.33 -14.23 -9.51
CA PRO A 56 -5.19 -13.34 -9.47
C PRO A 56 -4.62 -13.28 -8.04
N LEU A 57 -3.30 -13.46 -7.94
CA LEU A 57 -2.58 -13.26 -6.70
C LEU A 57 -2.62 -11.77 -6.37
N ARG A 58 -2.92 -11.44 -5.12
CA ARG A 58 -2.94 -10.07 -4.63
C ARG A 58 -1.92 -9.93 -3.51
N SER A 59 -1.11 -8.88 -3.60
CA SER A 59 -0.21 -8.49 -2.51
C SER A 59 -0.61 -7.10 -2.03
N SER A 60 -0.98 -7.01 -0.75
CA SER A 60 -1.46 -5.77 -0.13
C SER A 60 -0.42 -5.23 0.84
N LEU A 61 0.04 -3.99 0.63
CA LEU A 61 0.89 -3.28 1.58
C LEU A 61 0.07 -2.84 2.80
N ILE A 62 0.37 -3.40 3.96
CA ILE A 62 -0.31 -3.11 5.23
C ILE A 62 0.39 -1.96 5.96
N GLY A 63 1.71 -1.91 5.87
CA GLY A 63 2.51 -0.97 6.61
C GLY A 63 3.99 -1.04 6.26
N MET A 64 4.69 0.02 6.64
CA MET A 64 6.13 0.16 6.45
C MET A 64 6.71 0.89 7.65
N LEU A 65 7.94 0.55 8.00
CA LEU A 65 8.76 1.28 8.96
C LEU A 65 10.15 1.46 8.36
N VAL A 66 10.64 2.70 8.38
CA VAL A 66 12.04 3.03 8.10
C VAL A 66 12.68 3.43 9.43
N ASN A 67 13.88 2.91 9.70
CA ASN A 67 14.69 3.27 10.85
C ASN A 67 14.84 4.79 10.91
N GLU A 68 14.60 5.38 12.09
CA GLU A 68 14.50 6.83 12.27
C GLU A 68 15.78 7.54 11.86
N ARG A 69 16.93 6.92 12.15
CA ARG A 69 18.27 7.43 11.83
C ARG A 69 18.55 7.53 10.33
N ARG A 70 17.79 6.77 9.53
CA ARG A 70 17.98 6.62 8.09
C ARG A 70 16.79 7.19 7.29
N ARG A 71 15.90 7.94 7.96
CA ARG A 71 14.81 8.67 7.28
C ARG A 71 15.41 9.81 6.44
N GLY A 72 14.75 10.17 5.35
CA GLY A 72 15.25 11.18 4.41
C GLY A 72 16.19 10.64 3.33
N GLU A 73 16.78 9.45 3.51
CA GLU A 73 17.68 8.81 2.52
C GLU A 73 16.93 8.12 1.35
N GLY A 74 15.61 8.27 1.26
CA GLY A 74 14.81 7.65 0.19
C GLY A 74 14.52 6.15 0.37
N LEU A 75 14.88 5.54 1.50
CA LEU A 75 14.65 4.11 1.79
C LEU A 75 13.18 3.68 1.66
N ALA A 76 12.24 4.56 2.02
CA ALA A 76 10.81 4.28 1.86
C ALA A 76 10.44 4.02 0.39
N ASN A 77 10.99 4.81 -0.54
CA ASN A 77 10.77 4.62 -1.98
C ASN A 77 11.39 3.29 -2.44
N LEU A 78 12.61 2.99 -1.95
CA LEU A 78 13.31 1.75 -2.29
C LEU A 78 12.53 0.51 -1.82
N PHE A 79 12.02 0.52 -0.59
CA PHE A 79 11.23 -0.58 -0.05
C PHE A 79 9.95 -0.83 -0.84
N VAL A 80 9.23 0.24 -1.22
CA VAL A 80 8.05 0.14 -2.09
C VAL A 80 8.43 -0.36 -3.49
N ALA A 81 9.53 0.13 -4.07
CA ALA A 81 10.01 -0.34 -5.37
C ALA A 81 10.36 -1.83 -5.38
N ILE A 82 11.01 -2.34 -4.32
CA ILE A 82 11.33 -3.77 -4.16
C ILE A 82 10.05 -4.60 -4.05
N TRP A 83 9.07 -4.14 -3.28
CA TRP A 83 7.77 -4.80 -3.19
C TRP A 83 7.05 -4.83 -4.56
N LEU A 84 7.02 -3.71 -5.29
CA LEU A 84 6.43 -3.65 -6.62
C LEU A 84 7.15 -4.59 -7.60
N ARG A 85 8.48 -4.63 -7.56
CA ARG A 85 9.27 -5.57 -8.37
C ARG A 85 8.91 -7.02 -8.03
N THR A 86 8.74 -7.34 -6.76
CA THR A 86 8.30 -8.67 -6.30
C THR A 86 6.91 -9.00 -6.85
N CYS A 87 5.99 -8.03 -6.86
CA CYS A 87 4.65 -8.22 -7.44
C CYS A 87 4.72 -8.52 -8.94
N LEU A 88 5.54 -7.77 -9.70
CA LEU A 88 5.75 -8.01 -11.13
C LEU A 88 6.31 -9.41 -11.42
N VAL A 89 7.30 -9.85 -10.65
CA VAL A 89 7.93 -11.18 -10.84
C VAL A 89 6.99 -12.31 -10.46
N SER A 90 6.16 -12.11 -9.42
CA SER A 90 5.21 -13.13 -8.95
C SER A 90 3.87 -13.13 -9.69
N GLY A 91 3.65 -12.18 -10.62
CA GLY A 91 2.35 -11.98 -11.26
C GLY A 91 1.25 -11.52 -10.29
N ALA A 92 1.63 -11.00 -9.11
CA ALA A 92 0.70 -10.49 -8.13
C ALA A 92 0.28 -9.05 -8.46
N CYS A 93 -1.00 -8.74 -8.24
CA CYS A 93 -1.54 -7.40 -8.31
C CYS A 93 -1.16 -6.63 -7.03
N PRO A 94 -0.36 -5.56 -7.12
CA PRO A 94 -0.04 -4.74 -5.97
C PRO A 94 -1.26 -3.90 -5.57
N ALA A 95 -1.59 -3.93 -4.28
CA ALA A 95 -2.59 -3.08 -3.68
C ALA A 95 -2.05 -2.49 -2.37
N ALA A 96 -2.62 -1.39 -1.91
CA ALA A 96 -2.40 -0.92 -0.55
C ALA A 96 -3.67 -1.19 0.25
N GLU A 97 -3.53 -1.76 1.44
CA GLU A 97 -4.66 -1.85 2.38
C GLU A 97 -4.92 -0.47 3.00
N ARG A 98 -5.87 -0.36 3.94
CA ARG A 98 -6.17 0.89 4.62
C ARG A 98 -4.91 1.38 5.38
N ILE A 99 -4.28 2.43 4.87
CA ILE A 99 -3.03 3.02 5.39
C ILE A 99 -3.38 4.34 6.09
N ASN A 100 -3.24 4.35 7.41
CA ASN A 100 -3.47 5.53 8.26
C ASN A 100 -2.16 6.31 8.48
N LYS A 101 -1.18 6.19 7.55
CA LYS A 101 0.13 6.81 7.66
C LYS A 101 0.36 7.71 6.45
N PRO A 102 0.18 9.05 6.57
CA PRO A 102 0.20 9.97 5.44
C PRO A 102 1.52 9.94 4.65
N LEU A 103 2.65 9.73 5.33
CA LEU A 103 3.95 9.60 4.67
C LEU A 103 4.04 8.39 3.73
N ILE A 104 3.37 7.27 4.06
CA ILE A 104 3.35 6.10 3.18
C ILE A 104 2.45 6.37 1.97
N SER A 105 1.31 7.04 2.18
CA SER A 105 0.42 7.49 1.10
C SER A 105 1.18 8.37 0.09
N LEU A 106 2.00 9.32 0.59
CA LEU A 106 2.83 10.18 -0.25
C LEU A 106 3.85 9.41 -1.08
N VAL A 107 4.45 8.35 -0.51
CA VAL A 107 5.38 7.49 -1.27
C VAL A 107 4.60 6.72 -2.35
N LEU A 108 3.45 6.16 -2.01
CA LEU A 108 2.62 5.39 -2.95
C LEU A 108 2.10 6.24 -4.11
N SER A 109 1.73 7.51 -3.88
CA SER A 109 1.28 8.40 -4.94
C SER A 109 2.35 8.65 -6.00
N ARG A 110 3.64 8.68 -5.61
CA ARG A 110 4.78 8.77 -6.54
C ARG A 110 4.90 7.55 -7.45
N PHE A 111 4.38 6.40 -7.04
CA PHE A 111 4.31 5.18 -7.85
C PHE A 111 2.98 5.04 -8.61
N GLY A 112 2.17 6.09 -8.66
CA GLY A 112 0.91 6.12 -9.41
C GLY A 112 -0.28 5.47 -8.70
N PHE A 113 -0.18 5.19 -7.39
CA PHE A 113 -1.34 4.74 -6.63
C PHE A 113 -2.32 5.89 -6.45
N VAL A 114 -3.60 5.62 -6.72
CA VAL A 114 -4.69 6.60 -6.58
C VAL A 114 -5.47 6.29 -5.30
N PRO A 115 -5.79 7.31 -4.48
CA PRO A 115 -6.70 7.16 -3.37
C PRO A 115 -8.05 6.58 -3.79
N GLY A 116 -8.55 5.61 -3.02
CA GLY A 116 -9.89 5.09 -3.17
C GLY A 116 -10.94 6.02 -2.55
N GLU A 117 -12.19 5.58 -2.59
CA GLU A 117 -13.32 6.30 -2.01
C GLU A 117 -13.12 6.51 -0.49
N GLY A 118 -13.37 7.73 -0.01
CA GLY A 118 -13.16 8.12 1.38
C GLY A 118 -11.73 8.49 1.77
N ALA A 119 -10.82 8.68 0.81
CA ALA A 119 -9.49 9.22 1.07
C ALA A 119 -9.51 10.73 1.35
N VAL A 120 -8.61 11.19 2.22
CA VAL A 120 -8.40 12.61 2.53
C VAL A 120 -7.14 13.09 1.81
N LEU A 121 -7.24 14.24 1.14
CA LEU A 121 -6.08 14.92 0.56
C LEU A 121 -5.18 15.43 1.68
N VAL A 122 -3.91 15.06 1.66
CA VAL A 122 -2.92 15.52 2.62
C VAL A 122 -1.89 16.35 1.85
N GLU A 123 -1.75 17.60 2.25
CA GLU A 123 -0.69 18.49 1.78
C GLU A 123 0.48 18.44 2.77
N VAL A 124 1.71 18.48 2.26
CA VAL A 124 2.92 18.57 3.08
C VAL A 124 3.56 19.91 2.81
N SER A 125 3.50 20.80 3.80
CA SER A 125 4.18 22.09 3.76
C SER A 125 5.60 21.94 4.32
N PRO A 126 6.62 22.59 3.74
CA PRO A 126 7.94 22.64 4.36
C PRO A 126 7.83 23.34 5.71
N TYR A 127 8.42 22.74 6.75
CA TYR A 127 8.50 23.39 8.06
C TYR A 127 9.53 24.53 7.96
N GLY A 128 9.04 25.76 7.91
CA GLY A 128 9.87 26.95 8.01
C GLY A 128 10.27 27.16 9.47
N GLY A 129 11.29 26.43 9.92
CA GLY A 129 11.90 26.67 11.23
C GLY A 129 12.69 27.97 11.20
N SER A 130 12.04 29.09 11.46
CA SER A 130 12.71 30.18 12.18
C SER A 130 12.70 29.77 13.65
N ASP A 131 13.80 29.16 14.10
CA ASP A 131 14.05 28.89 15.51
C ASP A 131 14.21 30.23 16.25
N ASP A 132 13.10 30.83 16.64
CA ASP A 132 13.06 31.85 17.69
C ASP A 132 12.10 31.39 18.79
N GLU A 133 12.71 31.24 19.96
CA GLU A 133 12.29 30.73 21.26
C GLU A 133 10.82 30.70 21.72
N ALA A 134 10.61 29.70 22.60
CA ALA A 134 9.81 29.71 23.83
C ALA A 134 8.34 29.24 23.79
N GLY A 135 8.16 28.01 24.28
CA GLY A 135 7.21 27.77 25.37
C GLY A 135 5.92 27.03 25.01
N GLY A 136 5.69 25.92 25.73
CA GLY A 136 4.35 25.65 26.26
C GLY A 136 3.50 24.57 25.59
N GLU A 137 3.44 23.44 26.29
CA GLU A 137 2.24 22.64 26.57
C GLU A 137 1.65 21.64 25.55
N ARG A 138 1.58 20.41 26.08
CA ARG A 138 0.64 19.28 25.89
C ARG A 138 -0.50 19.44 24.88
N GLY A 139 -0.62 18.44 24.01
CA GLY A 139 -1.85 18.12 23.30
C GLY A 139 -1.92 16.64 22.95
N ASP A 140 -2.68 15.89 23.75
CA ASP A 140 -3.27 14.58 23.41
C ASP A 140 -4.08 14.70 22.11
N GLY A 141 -3.97 13.71 21.21
CA GLY A 141 -4.67 13.73 19.93
C GLY A 141 -4.60 12.41 19.16
N ASP A 142 -5.23 11.38 19.72
CA ASP A 142 -5.57 10.14 19.02
C ASP A 142 -6.65 10.40 17.97
N GLY A 143 -6.34 10.15 16.69
CA GLY A 143 -7.21 10.48 15.55
C GLY A 143 -7.07 9.46 14.43
N GLY A 144 -7.49 8.22 14.70
CA GLY A 144 -7.45 7.10 13.77
C GLY A 144 -8.48 7.16 12.64
N GLY A 145 -8.24 8.00 11.62
CA GLY A 145 -8.93 7.95 10.33
C GLY A 145 -8.15 7.07 9.34
N GLY A 146 -8.79 6.07 8.75
CA GLY A 146 -8.14 5.23 7.74
C GLY A 146 -8.57 5.48 6.32
N PHE A 147 -7.67 5.25 5.36
CA PHE A 147 -7.88 5.49 3.93
C PHE A 147 -7.45 4.27 3.12
N SER A 148 -8.29 3.79 2.21
CA SER A 148 -8.00 2.67 1.31
C SER A 148 -7.62 3.20 -0.08
N PHE A 149 -6.65 2.57 -0.75
CA PHE A 149 -6.18 2.94 -2.09
C PHE A 149 -6.52 1.83 -3.08
N GLY A 150 -7.02 2.20 -4.26
CA GLY A 150 -7.33 1.27 -5.34
C GLY A 150 -6.56 1.65 -6.60
N ALA A 151 -5.74 0.73 -7.12
CA ALA A 151 -5.13 0.89 -8.43
C ALA A 151 -6.22 0.63 -9.49
N ARG A 152 -6.60 1.67 -10.26
CA ARG A 152 -7.40 1.48 -11.47
C ARG A 152 -6.49 1.02 -12.60
N ARG A 153 -6.90 -0.04 -13.29
CA ARG A 153 -6.35 -0.39 -14.60
C ARG A 153 -6.58 0.79 -15.54
N SER A 154 -5.53 1.23 -16.22
CA SER A 154 -5.61 2.14 -17.35
C SER A 154 -6.55 1.55 -18.40
N SER A 155 -7.61 2.28 -18.72
CA SER A 155 -8.48 1.95 -19.85
C SER A 155 -7.69 2.03 -21.16
N PRO A 156 -7.90 1.13 -22.13
CA PRO A 156 -7.30 1.26 -23.45
C PRO A 156 -7.80 2.53 -24.16
N LEU A 157 -6.88 3.23 -24.83
CA LEU A 157 -7.18 4.41 -25.64
C LEU A 157 -8.12 4.03 -26.80
N PRO A 158 -9.07 4.91 -27.17
CA PRO A 158 -9.91 4.68 -28.33
C PRO A 158 -9.08 4.70 -29.63
N PRO A 159 -9.44 3.90 -30.65
CA PRO A 159 -8.77 3.93 -31.94
C PRO A 159 -8.97 5.28 -32.63
N PRO A 160 -8.01 5.71 -33.48
CA PRO A 160 -8.13 6.96 -34.22
C PRO A 160 -9.30 6.91 -35.22
N PRO A 161 -9.94 8.06 -35.49
CA PRO A 161 -10.99 8.16 -36.51
C PRO A 161 -10.45 7.85 -37.92
N PRO A 162 -11.33 7.42 -38.84
CA PRO A 162 -10.97 6.98 -40.19
C PRO A 162 -10.32 8.07 -41.04
#